data_AF-A0A0X3RZK4-F1
#
_entry.id   AF-A0A0X3RZK4-F1
#
_cell.length_a   1.000
_cell.length_b   1.000
_cell.length_c   1.000
_cell.angle_alpha   90.00
_cell.angle_beta   90.00
_cell.angle_gamma   90.00
#
_symmetry.space_group_name_H-M   'P 1'
#
loop_
_entity.id
_entity.type
_entity.pdbx_description
1 polymer ?
#
loop_
_entity_poly.entity_id
_entity_poly.type
_entity_poly.pdbx_seq_one_letter_code
_entity_poly.pdbx_strand_id
1 'polypeptide(L)'
;MGLLLDVEDTAVTRQTAEALARVGTVAAVRLIALAVAEADGNQADWLQTGVHDALVGPDGVPGVAAACGKLTRDQEEAVRRGAAELLAWTDDTRC
;
A
#
# COMPACT_ATOMS: atom_id res chain seq x y z
N MET A 1 12.67 5.25 -2.43
CA MET A 1 11.67 5.66 -1.42
C MET A 1 11.29 7.13 -1.49
N GLY A 2 12.11 8.05 -1.99
CA GLY A 2 11.83 9.51 -1.91
C GLY A 2 10.52 10.03 -2.52
N LEU A 3 9.84 9.30 -3.41
CA LEU A 3 8.49 9.63 -3.92
C LEU A 3 7.35 8.95 -3.14
N LEU A 4 7.64 7.85 -2.45
CA LEU A 4 6.66 7.08 -1.65
C LEU A 4 6.67 7.52 -0.19
N LEU A 5 7.76 8.15 0.25
CA LEU A 5 7.97 8.72 1.58
C LEU A 5 8.52 10.14 1.40
N ASP A 6 7.80 10.97 0.64
CA ASP A 6 8.14 12.38 0.55
C ASP A 6 7.75 13.04 1.88
N VAL A 7 8.75 13.52 2.62
CA VAL A 7 8.58 14.14 3.94
C VAL A 7 8.08 15.58 3.82
N GLU A 8 8.27 16.21 2.66
CA GLU A 8 7.90 17.61 2.40
C GLU A 8 6.51 17.73 1.77
N ASP A 9 6.04 16.70 1.04
CA ASP A 9 4.71 16.69 0.42
C ASP A 9 3.94 15.36 0.59
N THR A 10 3.05 15.32 1.58
CA THR A 10 2.20 14.15 1.87
C THR A 10 1.13 13.88 0.81
N ALA A 11 0.83 14.83 -0.09
CA ALA A 11 -0.07 14.61 -1.21
C ALA A 11 0.58 13.69 -2.26
N VAL A 12 1.90 13.79 -2.45
CA VAL A 12 2.67 12.91 -3.34
C VAL A 12 2.67 11.46 -2.84
N THR A 13 2.78 11.27 -1.52
CA THR A 13 2.68 9.95 -0.87
C THR A 13 1.32 9.30 -1.15
N ARG A 14 0.21 10.02 -0.96
CA ARG A 14 -1.15 9.53 -1.24
C ARG A 14 -1.34 9.17 -2.72
N GLN A 15 -1.01 10.07 -3.64
CA GLN A 15 -1.21 9.84 -5.08
C GLN A 15 -0.35 8.70 -5.62
N THR A 16 0.87 8.56 -5.13
CA THR A 16 1.77 7.46 -5.52
C THR A 16 1.23 6.12 -5.01
N ALA A 17 0.77 6.06 -3.76
CA ALA A 17 0.13 4.87 -3.21
C ALA A 17 -1.12 4.47 -4.00
N GLU A 18 -1.98 5.43 -4.35
CA GLU A 18 -3.19 5.21 -5.15
C GLU A 18 -2.86 4.67 -6.56
N ALA A 19 -1.87 5.27 -7.24
CA ALA A 19 -1.45 4.83 -8.57
C ALA A 19 -0.87 3.41 -8.55
N LEU A 20 -0.01 3.08 -7.58
CA LEU A 20 0.55 1.74 -7.45
C LEU A 20 -0.52 0.70 -7.05
N ALA A 21 -1.45 1.08 -6.18
CA ALA A 21 -2.56 0.23 -5.80
C ALA A 21 -3.44 -0.08 -7.02
N ARG A 22 -3.72 0.90 -7.88
CA ARG A 22 -4.42 0.70 -9.17
C ARG A 22 -3.70 -0.25 -10.13
N VAL A 23 -2.37 -0.21 -10.17
CA VAL A 23 -1.58 -1.18 -10.96
C VAL A 23 -1.79 -2.60 -10.45
N GLY A 24 -1.89 -2.79 -9.13
CA GLY A 24 -2.31 -4.06 -8.51
C GLY A 24 -1.38 -5.27 -8.74
N THR A 25 -0.21 -5.06 -9.35
CA THR A 25 0.77 -6.13 -9.57
C THR A 25 1.53 -6.44 -8.29
N VAL A 26 2.09 -7.65 -8.18
CA VAL A 26 2.93 -8.05 -7.03
C VAL A 26 4.10 -7.09 -6.83
N ALA A 27 4.72 -6.62 -7.91
CA ALA A 27 5.82 -5.66 -7.83
C ALA A 27 5.37 -4.29 -7.29
N ALA A 28 4.22 -3.78 -7.75
CA ALA A 28 3.68 -2.52 -7.24
C ALA A 28 3.30 -2.63 -5.76
N VAL A 29 2.60 -3.70 -5.38
CA VAL A 29 2.19 -3.93 -3.99
C VAL A 29 3.40 -4.17 -3.07
N ARG A 30 4.47 -4.77 -3.58
CA ARG A 30 5.73 -4.91 -2.84
C ARG A 30 6.38 -3.56 -2.51
N LEU A 31 6.29 -2.58 -3.42
CA LEU A 31 6.78 -1.22 -3.16
C LEU A 31 5.94 -0.52 -2.10
N ILE A 32 4.62 -0.68 -2.13
CA ILE A 32 3.74 -0.15 -1.09
C ILE A 32 4.07 -0.83 0.25
N ALA A 33 4.22 -2.15 0.29
CA ALA A 33 4.55 -2.89 1.52
C ALA A 33 5.87 -2.43 2.15
N LEU A 34 6.89 -2.16 1.34
CA LEU A 34 8.15 -1.58 1.83
C LEU A 34 7.93 -0.20 2.44
N ALA A 35 7.14 0.66 1.78
CA ALA A 35 6.83 1.99 2.32
C ALA A 35 6.04 1.93 3.61
N VAL A 36 5.05 1.04 3.72
CA VAL A 36 4.31 0.82 4.97
C VAL A 36 5.24 0.40 6.10
N ALA A 37 6.20 -0.49 5.82
CA ALA A 37 7.14 -0.95 6.84
C ALA A 37 8.15 0.11 7.32
N GLU A 38 8.37 1.17 6.52
CA GLU A 38 9.31 2.26 6.80
C GLU A 38 8.61 3.56 7.27
N ALA A 39 7.31 3.70 7.00
CA ALA A 39 6.55 4.91 7.25
C ALA A 39 6.44 5.24 8.75
N ASP A 40 6.55 6.53 9.06
CA ASP A 40 6.04 7.03 10.34
C ASP A 40 4.50 7.07 10.36
N GLY A 41 3.91 7.33 11.53
CA GLY A 41 2.45 7.31 11.68
C GLY A 41 1.71 8.29 10.75
N ASN A 42 2.28 9.47 10.49
CA ASN A 42 1.66 10.43 9.58
C ASN A 42 1.77 9.96 8.13
N GLN A 43 2.91 9.40 7.72
CA GLN A 43 3.09 8.83 6.39
C GLN A 43 2.18 7.61 6.16
N ALA A 44 2.01 6.75 7.17
CA ALA A 44 1.16 5.58 7.12
C ALA A 44 -0.31 5.95 6.84
N ASP A 45 -0.82 7.01 7.46
CA ASP A 45 -2.19 7.50 7.24
C ASP A 45 -2.42 7.91 5.77
N TRP A 46 -1.44 8.58 5.15
CA TRP A 46 -1.53 8.99 3.75
C TRP A 46 -1.38 7.82 2.77
N LEU A 47 -0.52 6.85 3.09
CA LEU A 47 -0.41 5.59 2.35
C LEU A 47 -1.73 4.82 2.39
N GLN A 48 -2.31 4.66 3.58
CA GLN A 48 -3.59 4.00 3.78
C GLN A 48 -4.70 4.70 2.99
N THR A 49 -4.76 6.03 3.05
CA THR A 49 -5.74 6.83 2.31
C THR A 49 -5.61 6.60 0.80
N GLY A 50 -4.39 6.63 0.24
CA GLY A 50 -4.18 6.40 -1.19
C GLY A 50 -4.55 4.98 -1.63
N VAL A 51 -4.22 3.97 -0.82
CA VAL A 51 -4.65 2.59 -1.08
C VAL A 51 -6.18 2.48 -1.04
N HIS A 52 -6.82 3.11 -0.06
CA HIS A 52 -8.28 3.13 0.06
C HIS A 52 -8.96 3.79 -1.15
N ASP A 53 -8.46 4.95 -1.60
CA ASP A 53 -8.98 5.65 -2.78
C ASP A 53 -8.96 4.75 -4.03
N ALA A 54 -7.90 3.97 -4.20
CA ALA A 54 -7.79 3.03 -5.32
C ALA A 54 -8.79 1.87 -5.20
N LEU A 55 -9.10 1.40 -3.99
CA LEU A 55 -10.04 0.30 -3.74
C LEU A 55 -11.50 0.71 -3.93
N VAL A 56 -11.87 1.93 -3.50
CA VAL A 56 -13.24 2.47 -3.62
C VAL A 56 -13.50 3.07 -5.00
N GLY A 57 -12.44 3.33 -5.78
CA GLY A 57 -12.55 3.82 -7.14
C GLY A 57 -13.33 2.90 -8.09
N PRO A 58 -13.81 3.43 -9.24
CA PRO A 58 -14.69 2.72 -10.18
C PRO A 58 -14.04 1.48 -10.81
N ASP A 59 -12.71 1.42 -10.81
CA ASP A 59 -11.91 0.30 -11.34
C ASP A 59 -11.52 -0.73 -10.28
N GLY A 60 -12.13 -0.65 -9.07
CA GLY A 60 -11.83 -1.38 -7.84
C GLY A 60 -10.87 -2.55 -7.98
N VAL A 61 -9.72 -2.49 -7.31
CA VAL A 61 -8.56 -3.30 -7.72
C VAL A 61 -8.52 -4.67 -7.02
N PRO A 62 -8.91 -5.79 -7.67
CA PRO A 62 -8.83 -7.12 -7.06
C PRO A 62 -7.38 -7.60 -6.84
N GLY A 63 -6.40 -6.94 -7.47
CA GLY A 63 -5.00 -7.33 -7.44
C GLY A 63 -4.32 -7.13 -6.08
N VAL A 64 -4.72 -6.12 -5.30
CA VAL A 64 -4.01 -5.72 -4.07
C VAL A 64 -4.07 -6.82 -3.01
N ALA A 65 -5.26 -7.31 -2.67
CA ALA A 65 -5.41 -8.37 -1.67
C ALA A 65 -4.71 -9.68 -2.10
N ALA A 66 -4.85 -10.06 -3.38
CA ALA A 66 -4.20 -11.25 -3.93
C ALA A 66 -2.67 -11.15 -3.93
N ALA A 67 -2.13 -9.96 -4.20
CA ALA A 67 -0.69 -9.69 -4.13
C ALA A 67 -0.19 -9.70 -2.69
N CYS A 68 -0.90 -9.07 -1.75
CA CYS A 68 -0.52 -9.09 -0.33
C CYS A 68 -0.49 -10.53 0.22
N GLY A 69 -1.47 -11.37 -0.14
CA GLY A 69 -1.50 -12.78 0.23
C GLY A 69 -0.25 -13.57 -0.23
N LYS A 70 0.41 -13.16 -1.32
CA LYS A 70 1.69 -13.75 -1.75
C LYS A 70 2.87 -13.17 -0.95
N LEU A 71 2.85 -11.86 -0.70
CA LEU A 71 3.94 -11.12 -0.07
C LEU A 71 4.05 -11.35 1.45
N THR A 72 3.01 -11.82 2.12
CA THR A 72 3.11 -12.28 3.52
C THR A 72 4.08 -13.45 3.73
N ARG A 73 4.50 -14.11 2.64
CA ARG A 73 5.52 -15.17 2.62
C ARG A 73 6.83 -14.74 1.95
N ASP A 74 7.01 -13.46 1.66
CA ASP A 74 8.25 -12.93 1.07
C ASP A 74 9.46 -13.24 1.98
N GLN A 75 10.65 -13.36 1.41
CA GLN A 75 11.86 -13.64 2.20
C GLN A 75 12.28 -12.41 3.02
N GLU A 76 11.99 -11.22 2.51
CA GLU A 76 12.29 -9.95 3.18
C GLU A 76 11.27 -9.65 4.28
N GLU A 77 11.76 -9.45 5.51
CA GLU A 77 10.90 -9.22 6.67
C GLU A 77 10.07 -7.94 6.56
N ALA A 78 10.68 -6.85 6.08
CA ALA A 78 9.99 -5.58 5.89
C ALA A 78 8.79 -5.74 4.94
N VAL A 79 8.98 -6.43 3.82
CA VAL A 79 7.92 -6.74 2.86
C VAL A 79 6.81 -7.57 3.50
N ARG A 80 7.14 -8.63 4.25
CA ARG A 80 6.13 -9.45 4.92
C ARG A 80 5.29 -8.64 5.90
N ARG A 81 5.94 -7.79 6.70
CA ARG A 81 5.28 -6.96 7.71
C ARG A 81 4.34 -5.96 7.06
N GLY A 82 4.84 -5.18 6.10
CA GLY A 82 4.02 -4.21 5.38
C GLY A 82 2.89 -4.86 4.57
N ALA A 83 3.10 -6.05 4.03
CA ALA A 83 2.03 -6.80 3.35
C ALA A 83 0.93 -7.30 4.31
N ALA A 84 1.28 -7.64 5.55
CA ALA A 84 0.30 -8.00 6.57
C ALA A 84 -0.53 -6.79 7.02
N GLU A 85 0.11 -5.62 7.18
CA GLU A 85 -0.58 -4.36 7.49
C GLU A 85 -1.51 -3.91 6.35
N LEU A 86 -1.04 -3.99 5.09
CA LEU A 86 -1.88 -3.73 3.92
C LEU A 86 -3.11 -4.64 3.84
N LEU A 87 -2.97 -5.92 4.21
CA LEU A 87 -4.11 -6.84 4.26
C LEU A 87 -5.17 -6.36 5.27
N ALA A 88 -4.72 -5.95 6.46
CA ALA A 88 -5.62 -5.42 7.49
C ALA A 88 -6.39 -4.19 6.98
N TRP A 89 -5.74 -3.29 6.23
CA TRP A 89 -6.42 -2.15 5.60
C TRP A 89 -7.48 -2.58 4.59
N THR A 90 -7.18 -3.58 3.75
CA THR A 90 -8.13 -4.07 2.74
C THR A 90 -9.31 -4.84 3.35
N ASP A 91 -9.14 -5.46 4.51
CA ASP A 91 -10.23 -6.13 5.22
C ASP A 91 -11.16 -5.12 5.91
N ASP A 92 -10.64 -3.98 6.39
CA ASP A 92 -11.42 -2.88 6.97
C ASP A 92 -12.37 -2.23 5.94
N THR A 93 -11.93 -2.12 4.68
CA THR A 93 -12.76 -1.58 3.58
C THR A 93 -13.99 -2.43 3.19
N ARG A 94 -14.12 -3.65 3.74
CA ARG A 94 -15.25 -4.54 3.45
C ARG A 94 -16.42 -4.40 4.44
N CYS A 95 -16.33 -3.47 5.39
CA CYS A 95 -17.37 -3.18 6.37
C CYS A 95 -18.31 -2.05 5.94
#